data_AF-A0A7C4ZCT8-F1
#
_entry.id   AF-A0A7C4ZCT8-F1
#
_cell.length_a   1.000
_cell.length_b   1.000
_cell.length_c   1.000
_cell.angle_alpha   90.00
_cell.angle_beta   90.00
_cell.angle_gamma   90.00
#
_symmetry.space_group_name_H-M   'P 1'
#
loop_
_entity.id
_entity.type
_entity.pdbx_description
1 polymer ?
#
loop_
_entity_poly.entity_id
_entity_poly.type
_entity_poly.pdbx_seq_one_letter_code
_entity_poly.pdbx_strand_id
1 'polypeptide(L)'
;MMKLIAFSGTHCSGKTSLAKALVKHLEDIGRKAKFVDEVVRRCPYHVNENGSYLTQKWIIEEELREYSLAMNGGFDFIVFDRAVYDHLSYVIWLFLRNKLSFQELRELFKLVENAN
;
A
#
# COMPACT_ATOMS: atom_id res chain seq x y z
N MET A 1 5.36 13.70 16.96
CA MET A 1 5.79 12.41 16.38
C MET A 1 4.73 12.01 15.37
N MET A 2 5.13 11.75 14.13
CA MET A 2 4.23 11.37 13.06
C MET A 2 3.75 9.91 13.25
N LYS A 3 2.49 9.64 12.89
CA LYS A 3 1.86 8.32 13.03
C LYS A 3 1.43 7.77 11.67
N LEU A 4 1.68 6.47 11.46
CA LEU A 4 1.21 5.72 10.30
C LEU A 4 0.00 4.89 10.70
N ILE A 5 -1.07 4.97 9.92
CA ILE A 5 -2.31 4.22 10.12
C ILE A 5 -2.68 3.57 8.80
N ALA A 6 -2.87 2.26 8.80
CA ALA A 6 -3.29 1.52 7.61
C ALA A 6 -4.57 0.76 7.87
N PHE A 7 -5.47 0.76 6.88
CA PHE A 7 -6.71 -0.01 6.92
C PHE A 7 -6.61 -1.23 6.00
N SER A 8 -6.45 -2.40 6.60
CA SER A 8 -6.37 -3.69 5.89
C SER A 8 -7.64 -4.52 6.10
N GLY A 9 -7.97 -5.39 5.15
CA GLY A 9 -9.13 -6.28 5.22
C GLY A 9 -9.82 -6.57 3.89
N THR A 10 -10.93 -7.31 3.94
CA THR A 10 -11.67 -7.79 2.77
C THR A 10 -12.28 -6.68 1.93
N HIS A 11 -12.46 -6.90 0.63
CA HIS A 11 -13.09 -5.93 -0.27
C HIS A 11 -14.51 -5.54 0.20
N CYS A 12 -14.94 -4.31 -0.10
CA CYS A 12 -16.27 -3.76 0.26
C CYS A 12 -16.63 -3.70 1.76
N SER A 13 -15.67 -3.83 2.69
CA SER A 13 -15.95 -3.72 4.13
C SER A 13 -16.01 -2.29 4.70
N GLY A 14 -16.08 -1.26 3.86
CA GLY A 14 -16.16 0.15 4.29
C GLY A 14 -14.83 0.81 4.72
N LYS A 15 -13.69 0.11 4.59
CA LYS A 15 -12.35 0.60 4.96
C LYS A 15 -11.99 1.95 4.36
N THR A 16 -12.14 2.11 3.04
CA THR A 16 -11.85 3.37 2.36
C THR A 16 -12.67 4.53 2.93
N SER A 17 -13.95 4.29 3.25
CA SER A 17 -14.82 5.29 3.86
C SER A 17 -14.35 5.67 5.27
N LEU A 18 -13.97 4.67 6.06
CA LEU A 18 -13.45 4.88 7.42
C LEU A 18 -12.10 5.61 7.41
N ALA A 19 -11.20 5.26 6.49
CA ALA A 19 -9.90 5.91 6.35
C ALA A 19 -10.05 7.39 5.98
N LYS A 20 -10.94 7.71 5.03
CA LYS A 20 -11.27 9.09 4.67
C LYS A 20 -11.94 9.85 5.81
N ALA A 21 -12.86 9.21 6.54
CA ALA A 21 -13.51 9.81 7.71
C ALA A 21 -12.49 10.11 8.83
N LEU A 22 -11.51 9.23 9.03
CA LEU A 22 -10.43 9.45 9.99
C LEU A 22 -9.56 10.65 9.59
N VAL A 23 -9.15 10.75 8.32
CA VAL A 23 -8.37 11.89 7.83
C VAL A 23 -9.12 13.20 8.07
N LYS A 24 -10.40 13.25 7.67
CA LYS A 24 -11.25 14.41 7.91
C LYS A 24 -11.34 14.75 9.40
N HIS A 25 -11.57 13.76 10.26
CA HIS A 25 -11.65 13.99 11.70
C HIS A 25 -10.33 14.55 12.27
N LEU A 26 -9.18 14.04 11.82
CA LEU A 26 -7.86 14.53 12.23
C LEU A 26 -7.65 15.99 11.81
N GLU A 27 -8.04 16.34 10.58
CA GLU A 27 -8.00 17.72 10.08
C GLU A 27 -8.93 18.64 10.89
N ASP A 28 -10.14 18.19 11.22
CA ASP A 28 -11.13 18.95 12.01
C ASP A 28 -10.61 19.28 13.43
N ILE A 29 -9.75 18.44 14.01
CA ILE A 29 -9.09 18.70 15.31
C ILE A 29 -7.72 19.39 15.17
N GLY A 30 -7.42 19.96 14.01
CA GLY A 30 -6.22 20.76 13.76
C GLY A 30 -4.93 19.97 13.52
N ARG A 31 -5.03 18.68 13.14
CA ARG A 31 -3.86 17.85 12.78
C ARG A 31 -3.67 17.83 11.26
N LYS A 32 -2.41 17.80 10.81
CA LYS A 32 -2.10 17.61 9.39
C LYS A 32 -2.14 16.12 9.08
N ALA A 33 -3.09 15.69 8.24
CA ALA A 33 -3.21 14.29 7.83
C ALA A 33 -3.08 14.14 6.31
N LYS A 34 -2.37 13.11 5.86
CA LYS A 34 -2.28 12.72 4.45
C LYS A 34 -3.02 11.42 4.24
N PHE A 35 -3.98 11.42 3.33
CA PHE A 35 -4.56 10.19 2.79
C PHE A 35 -3.70 9.67 1.64
N VAL A 36 -3.34 8.39 1.68
CA VAL A 36 -2.74 7.63 0.58
C VAL A 36 -3.77 6.60 0.14
N ASP A 37 -4.23 6.72 -1.10
CA ASP A 37 -5.22 5.84 -1.70
C ASP A 37 -4.59 4.54 -2.22
N GLU A 38 -5.44 3.55 -2.48
CA GLU A 38 -5.03 2.24 -2.99
C GLU A 38 -4.32 2.34 -4.35
N VAL A 39 -2.98 2.23 -4.35
CA VAL A 39 -2.13 2.40 -5.54
C VAL A 39 -2.42 1.39 -6.64
N VAL A 40 -2.95 0.22 -6.28
CA VAL A 40 -3.33 -0.85 -7.21
C VAL A 40 -4.25 -0.34 -8.33
N ARG A 41 -5.10 0.65 -8.05
CA ARG A 41 -6.04 1.23 -9.03
C ARG A 41 -5.37 2.01 -10.14
N ARG A 42 -4.12 2.44 -9.93
CA ARG A 42 -3.30 3.18 -10.90
C ARG A 42 -2.33 2.27 -11.66
N CYS A 43 -2.29 0.98 -11.33
CA CYS A 43 -1.35 0.05 -11.93
C CYS A 43 -1.62 -0.11 -13.44
N PRO A 44 -0.60 0.05 -14.32
CA PRO A 44 -0.78 -0.10 -15.76
C PRO A 44 -0.82 -1.57 -16.20
N TYR A 45 -0.54 -2.51 -15.29
CA TYR A 45 -0.50 -3.95 -15.57
C TYR A 45 -1.79 -4.64 -15.15
N HIS A 46 -1.98 -5.89 -15.59
CA HIS A 46 -3.05 -6.74 -15.07
C HIS A 46 -2.88 -6.95 -13.56
N VAL A 47 -3.96 -6.74 -12.81
CA VAL A 47 -3.99 -6.80 -11.34
C VAL A 47 -4.69 -8.06 -10.83
N ASN A 48 -4.67 -8.23 -9.51
CA ASN A 48 -5.30 -9.34 -8.79
C ASN A 48 -4.81 -10.71 -9.30
N GLU A 49 -5.75 -11.58 -9.65
CA GLU A 49 -5.49 -12.96 -10.03
C GLU A 49 -4.69 -13.07 -11.33
N ASN A 50 -4.72 -12.03 -12.15
CA ASN A 50 -3.99 -11.92 -13.41
C ASN A 50 -2.66 -11.16 -13.26
N GLY A 51 -2.24 -10.88 -12.02
CA GLY A 51 -0.97 -10.24 -11.72
C GLY A 51 0.25 -11.04 -12.15
N SER A 52 1.35 -10.32 -12.35
CA SER A 52 2.69 -10.85 -12.64
C SER A 52 3.73 -10.22 -11.71
N TYR A 53 5.00 -10.61 -11.84
CA TYR A 53 6.11 -9.93 -11.16
C TYR A 53 6.10 -8.42 -11.41
N LEU A 54 5.91 -7.98 -12.66
CA LEU A 54 5.88 -6.55 -13.00
C LEU A 54 4.72 -5.82 -12.31
N THR A 55 3.55 -6.48 -12.21
CA THR A 55 2.41 -5.94 -11.47
C THR A 55 2.77 -5.69 -10.02
N GLN A 56 3.32 -6.70 -9.33
CA GLN A 56 3.62 -6.61 -7.90
C GLN A 56 4.77 -5.65 -7.62
N LYS A 57 5.81 -5.66 -8.47
CA LYS A 57 6.93 -4.73 -8.37
C LYS A 57 6.46 -3.29 -8.48
N TRP A 58 5.66 -2.98 -9.49
CA TRP A 58 5.12 -1.64 -9.68
C TRP A 58 4.26 -1.19 -8.50
N ILE A 59 3.38 -2.07 -8.00
CA ILE A 59 2.52 -1.75 -6.84
C ILE A 59 3.36 -1.42 -5.61
N ILE A 60 4.36 -2.25 -5.30
CA ILE A 60 5.24 -2.04 -4.14
C ILE A 60 6.05 -0.76 -4.31
N GLU A 61 6.68 -0.54 -5.46
CA GLU A 61 7.49 0.66 -5.72
C GLU A 61 6.65 1.94 -5.65
N GLU A 62 5.43 1.93 -6.19
CA GLU A 62 4.52 3.07 -6.16
C GLU A 62 4.03 3.38 -4.73
N GLU A 63 3.70 2.35 -3.94
CA GLU A 63 3.33 2.50 -2.52
C GLU A 63 4.47 3.13 -1.71
N LEU A 64 5.70 2.64 -1.91
CA LEU A 64 6.89 3.17 -1.26
C LEU A 64 7.21 4.61 -1.69
N ARG A 65 6.94 4.94 -2.95
CA ARG A 65 7.06 6.31 -3.47
C ARG A 65 6.07 7.25 -2.79
N GLU A 66 4.79 6.86 -2.68
CA GLU A 66 3.77 7.67 -2.00
C GLU A 66 4.08 7.83 -0.51
N TYR A 67 4.54 6.77 0.17
CA TYR A 67 5.03 6.85 1.54
C TYR A 67 6.16 7.87 1.68
N SER A 68 7.19 7.79 0.82
CA SER A 68 8.34 8.69 0.86
C SER A 68 7.95 10.15 0.62
N LEU A 69 6.99 10.42 -0.27
CA LEU A 69 6.46 11.77 -0.48
C LEU A 69 5.68 12.27 0.75
N ALA A 70 4.86 11.42 1.35
CA ALA A 70 4.09 11.77 2.54
C ALA A 70 5.00 12.06 3.75
N MET A 71 6.06 11.27 3.94
CA MET A 71 7.08 11.49 4.98
C MET A 71 7.72 12.88 4.90
N ASN A 72 7.99 13.34 3.68
CA ASN A 72 8.59 14.66 3.42
C ASN A 72 7.58 15.81 3.45
N GLY A 73 6.29 15.53 3.60
CA GLY A 73 5.22 16.52 3.57
C GLY A 73 4.91 17.23 4.89
N GLY A 74 5.58 16.85 6.00
CA GLY A 74 5.37 17.48 7.30
C GLY A 74 3.99 17.22 7.92
N PHE A 75 3.44 16.02 7.68
CA PHE A 75 2.16 15.58 8.24
C PHE A 75 2.34 14.98 9.64
N ASP A 76 1.32 15.16 10.50
CA ASP A 76 1.22 14.48 11.79
C ASP A 76 0.77 13.03 11.62
N PHE A 77 -0.03 12.75 10.59
CA PHE A 77 -0.60 11.45 10.30
C PHE A 77 -0.52 11.12 8.81
N ILE A 78 -0.16 9.88 8.49
CA ILE A 78 -0.29 9.31 7.15
C ILE A 78 -1.25 8.12 7.26
N VAL A 79 -2.35 8.19 6.52
CA VAL A 79 -3.44 7.22 6.54
C VAL A 79 -3.51 6.51 5.19
N PHE A 80 -3.29 5.21 5.21
CA PHE A 80 -3.23 4.35 4.03
C PHE A 80 -4.53 3.55 3.84
N ASP A 81 -5.08 3.60 2.63
CA ASP A 81 -6.13 2.70 2.15
C ASP A 81 -5.49 1.43 1.59
N ARG A 82 -5.21 0.48 2.51
CA ARG A 82 -4.24 -0.64 2.39
C ARG A 82 -2.78 -0.18 2.43
N ALA A 83 -1.92 -1.01 3.00
CA ALA A 83 -0.48 -0.76 3.06
C ALA A 83 0.30 -1.81 2.27
N VAL A 84 1.62 -1.61 2.17
CA VAL A 84 2.56 -2.54 1.51
C VAL A 84 2.38 -4.00 1.95
N TYR A 85 2.01 -4.24 3.21
CA TYR A 85 1.76 -5.58 3.75
C TYR A 85 0.54 -6.28 3.13
N ASP A 86 -0.50 -5.52 2.73
CA ASP A 86 -1.63 -6.07 1.99
C ASP A 86 -1.17 -6.59 0.61
N HIS A 87 -0.22 -5.92 -0.02
CA HIS A 87 0.31 -6.32 -1.34
C HIS A 87 1.17 -7.59 -1.27
N LEU A 88 1.91 -7.79 -0.17
CA LEU A 88 2.67 -9.02 0.05
C LEU A 88 1.77 -10.27 0.07
N SER A 89 0.50 -10.15 0.47
CA SER A 89 -0.45 -11.27 0.40
C SER A 89 -0.69 -11.73 -1.05
N TYR A 90 -0.75 -10.81 -2.01
CA TYR A 90 -0.87 -11.11 -3.43
C TYR A 90 0.43 -11.67 -4.01
N VAL A 91 1.59 -11.18 -3.55
CA VAL A 91 2.90 -11.75 -3.91
C VAL A 91 2.96 -13.23 -3.51
N ILE A 92 2.62 -13.55 -2.26
CA ILE A 92 2.60 -14.94 -1.77
C ILE A 92 1.59 -15.76 -2.57
N TRP A 93 0.38 -15.22 -2.80
CA TRP A 93 -0.66 -15.92 -3.56
C TRP A 93 -0.22 -16.24 -4.99
N LEU A 94 0.42 -15.30 -5.71
CA LEU A 94 0.93 -15.52 -7.05
C LEU A 94 2.05 -16.58 -7.08
N PHE A 95 2.95 -16.53 -6.10
CA PHE A 95 4.00 -17.54 -5.95
C PHE A 95 3.43 -18.94 -5.74
N LEU A 96 2.45 -19.09 -4.84
CA LEU A 96 1.76 -20.37 -4.59
C LEU A 96 1.00 -20.91 -5.81
N ARG A 97 0.71 -20.05 -6.80
CA ARG A 97 0.08 -20.41 -8.08
C ARG A 97 1.08 -20.62 -9.21
N ASN A 98 2.38 -20.70 -8.90
CA ASN A 98 3.47 -20.82 -9.87
C ASN A 98 3.51 -19.66 -10.89
N LYS A 99 2.99 -18.48 -10.52
CA LYS A 99 3.03 -17.26 -11.35
C LYS A 99 4.25 -16.39 -11.07
N LEU A 100 5.01 -16.72 -10.03
CA LEU A 100 6.29 -16.11 -9.69
C LEU A 100 7.31 -17.22 -9.43
N SER A 101 8.55 -16.99 -9.85
CA SER A 101 9.71 -17.77 -9.45
C SER A 101 10.13 -17.43 -8.01
N PHE A 102 10.94 -18.29 -7.41
CA PHE A 102 11.53 -18.03 -6.09
C PHE A 102 12.45 -16.79 -6.10
N GLN A 103 13.14 -16.53 -7.22
CA GLN A 103 13.98 -15.34 -7.36
C GLN A 103 13.14 -14.06 -7.36
N GLU A 104 12.06 -14.02 -8.14
CA GLU A 104 11.11 -12.89 -8.17
C GLU A 104 10.46 -12.66 -6.80
N LEU A 105 10.06 -13.73 -6.09
CA LEU A 105 9.57 -13.64 -4.72
C LEU A 105 10.59 -12.94 -3.81
N ARG A 106 11.85 -13.38 -3.82
CA ARG A 106 12.91 -12.79 -3.00
C ARG A 106 13.17 -11.33 -3.34
N GLU A 107 13.13 -10.96 -4.62
CA GLU A 107 13.31 -9.58 -5.05
C GLU A 107 12.20 -8.67 -4.54
N LEU A 108 10.94 -9.10 -4.64
CA LEU A 108 9.79 -8.32 -4.15
C LEU A 108 9.84 -8.12 -2.63
N PHE A 109 10.25 -9.13 -1.86
CA PHE A 109 10.45 -8.99 -0.41
C PHE A 109 11.59 -8.03 -0.07
N LYS A 110 12.71 -8.10 -0.79
CA LYS A 110 13.84 -7.18 -0.59
C LYS A 110 13.46 -5.71 -0.83
N LEU A 111 12.56 -5.42 -1.78
CA LEU A 111 12.07 -4.05 -2.00
C LEU A 111 11.41 -3.49 -0.74
N VAL A 112 10.63 -4.30 -0.03
CA VAL A 112 9.96 -3.89 1.21
C VAL A 112 10.94 -3.80 2.37
N GLU A 113 11.88 -4.73 2.49
CA GLU A 113 12.91 -4.71 3.55
C GLU A 113 13.77 -3.43 3.49
N ASN A 114 14.18 -3.02 2.28
CA ASN A 114 15.02 -1.84 2.08
C ASN A 114 14.30 -0.50 2.31
N ALA A 115 12.97 -0.52 2.51
CA ALA A 115 12.18 0.69 2.72
C ALA A 115 11.99 1.08 4.20
N ASN A 116 12.45 0.23 5.13
CA ASN A 116 12.35 0.44 6.58
C ASN A 116 13.61 1.07 7.17
#